data_AF-A0A200PPD9-F1
#
_entry.id   AF-A0A200PPD9-F1
#
_cell.length_a   1.000
_cell.length_b   1.000
_cell.length_c   1.000
_cell.angle_alpha   90.00
_cell.angle_beta   90.00
_cell.angle_gamma   90.00
#
_symmetry.space_group_name_H-M   'P 1'
#
loop_
_entity.id
_entity.type
_entity.pdbx_description
1 polymer ?
#
loop_
_entity_poly.entity_id
_entity_poly.type
_entity_poly.pdbx_seq_one_letter_code
_entity_poly.pdbx_strand_id
1 'polypeptide(L)'
;MILDTLLCHVAKWYWDTEVAELLIPLLDHFLCCQMQKQTNQSSEEVVWNILALCTGMRPVVMVDYGGKMPELQEHLLSVLQLSQKESSALRPLRIMVIDDMIYLIHVNGLAEYVKSSLNSEVELLFVDLERDPPKMVLQSEQNLNATELVSVQRFFSTVFPADARDKELFPCPRIDHVGNDKSPIGEIITPQSSSDIIDLSSCMQDYQVTIPTLNGWLLGYPVVYLFGKEHISDAIYNLSTKSLHLFQILIRRFVSFLFLPSKHPIVFSVPYNLSMGGKNEPWAEAFLARMLAKLETCKLVWTSLQMEVSECYPQAIVL
;
A
#
# COMPACT_ATOMS: atom_id res chain seq x y z
N MET A 1 42.96 -12.17 -4.34
CA MET A 1 42.69 -13.24 -3.36
C MET A 1 42.32 -12.77 -1.94
N ILE A 2 42.33 -11.46 -1.63
CA ILE A 2 41.68 -10.90 -0.42
C ILE A 2 40.59 -9.86 -0.78
N LEU A 3 40.57 -9.35 -2.02
CA LEU A 3 39.50 -8.47 -2.52
C LEU A 3 38.20 -9.23 -2.91
N ASP A 4 38.28 -10.49 -3.31
CA ASP A 4 37.09 -11.25 -3.76
C ASP A 4 36.21 -11.72 -2.58
N THR A 5 36.79 -11.82 -1.38
CA THR A 5 36.07 -12.22 -0.16
C THR A 5 35.36 -11.05 0.52
N LEU A 6 35.80 -9.81 0.27
CA LEU A 6 35.15 -8.59 0.76
C LEU A 6 33.96 -8.16 -0.12
N LEU A 7 34.00 -8.46 -1.41
CA LEU A 7 32.86 -8.20 -2.31
C LEU A 7 31.70 -9.19 -2.14
N CYS A 8 31.94 -10.40 -1.61
CA CYS A 8 30.87 -11.38 -1.37
C CYS A 8 30.10 -11.19 -0.06
N HIS A 9 30.58 -10.36 0.88
CA HIS A 9 29.85 -10.07 2.14
C HIS A 9 29.23 -8.66 2.18
N VAL A 10 29.58 -7.80 1.22
CA VAL A 10 28.99 -6.46 1.07
C VAL A 10 27.82 -6.44 0.05
N ALA A 11 27.63 -7.52 -0.70
CA ALA A 11 26.55 -7.68 -1.70
C ALA A 11 25.17 -8.06 -1.11
N LYS A 12 24.92 -7.81 0.18
CA LYS A 12 23.63 -8.01 0.81
C LYS A 12 23.29 -6.70 1.54
N TRP A 13 22.28 -6.00 1.03
CA TRP A 13 21.69 -4.77 1.60
C TRP A 13 22.41 -3.45 1.27
N TYR A 14 22.54 -3.14 -0.02
CA TYR A 14 22.77 -1.77 -0.48
C TYR A 14 21.43 -1.16 -0.96
N TRP A 15 20.65 -0.63 -0.02
CA TRP A 15 19.65 0.40 -0.33
C TRP A 15 20.39 1.74 -0.19
N ASP A 16 21.04 2.17 -1.27
CA ASP A 16 21.86 3.37 -1.27
C ASP A 16 21.01 4.63 -1.04
N THR A 17 21.44 5.45 -0.08
CA THR A 17 20.99 6.84 0.13
C THR A 17 21.02 7.67 -1.17
N GLU A 18 21.86 7.31 -2.14
CA GLU A 18 21.92 7.92 -3.48
C GLU A 18 20.64 7.72 -4.30
N VAL A 19 19.94 6.59 -4.14
CA VAL A 19 18.68 6.30 -4.86
C VAL A 19 17.58 7.27 -4.43
N ALA A 20 17.49 7.54 -3.13
CA ALA A 20 16.55 8.51 -2.57
C ALA A 20 16.88 9.94 -3.03
N GLU A 21 18.16 10.32 -3.05
CA GLU A 21 18.59 11.65 -3.47
C GLU A 21 18.43 11.92 -4.97
N LEU A 22 18.45 10.89 -5.82
CA LEU A 22 18.13 10.99 -7.25
C LEU A 22 16.61 11.03 -7.52
N LEU A 23 15.83 10.27 -6.76
CA LEU A 23 14.37 10.21 -6.88
C LEU A 23 13.69 11.50 -6.45
N ILE A 24 14.16 12.10 -5.36
CA ILE A 24 13.50 13.26 -4.76
C ILE A 24 13.40 14.41 -5.77
N PRO A 25 14.47 14.88 -6.45
CA PRO A 25 14.34 15.99 -7.40
C PRO A 25 13.48 15.66 -8.62
N LEU A 26 13.59 14.43 -9.15
CA LEU A 26 12.84 13.97 -10.34
C LEU A 26 11.34 13.88 -10.07
N LEU A 27 10.97 13.30 -8.92
CA LEU A 27 9.58 13.16 -8.49
C LEU A 27 9.03 14.45 -7.89
N ASP A 28 9.81 15.20 -7.11
CA ASP A 28 9.39 16.48 -6.54
C ASP A 28 9.09 17.48 -7.66
N HIS A 29 9.94 17.59 -8.69
CA HIS A 29 9.64 18.43 -9.85
C HIS A 29 8.34 18.01 -10.56
N PHE A 30 8.18 16.71 -10.83
CA PHE A 30 7.04 16.19 -11.57
C PHE A 30 5.72 16.25 -10.78
N LEU A 31 5.73 15.76 -9.54
CA LEU A 31 4.55 15.70 -8.67
C LEU A 31 4.16 17.09 -8.16
N CYS A 32 5.12 17.98 -7.87
CA CYS A 32 4.80 19.35 -7.50
C CYS A 32 4.11 20.10 -8.66
N CYS A 33 4.48 19.84 -9.92
CA CYS A 33 3.81 20.47 -11.07
C CYS A 33 2.41 19.89 -11.37
N GLN A 34 2.17 18.59 -11.14
CA GLN A 34 0.93 17.90 -11.52
C GLN A 34 -0.07 17.73 -10.35
N MET A 35 0.40 17.31 -9.17
CA MET A 35 -0.45 17.00 -8.00
C MET A 35 -0.94 18.26 -7.27
N GLN A 36 -0.13 19.34 -7.26
CA GLN A 36 -0.46 20.59 -6.56
C GLN A 36 -1.69 21.30 -7.16
N LYS A 37 -2.10 20.94 -8.38
CA LYS A 37 -3.30 21.48 -9.03
C LYS A 37 -4.58 20.72 -8.71
N GLN A 38 -4.51 19.47 -8.22
CA GLN A 38 -5.70 18.59 -8.19
C GLN A 38 -5.86 17.71 -6.95
N THR A 39 -4.82 17.57 -6.12
CA THR A 39 -4.90 16.86 -4.84
C THR A 39 -4.62 17.84 -3.70
N ASN A 40 -5.34 17.71 -2.57
CA ASN A 40 -5.04 18.49 -1.35
C ASN A 40 -3.74 18.03 -0.65
N GLN A 41 -2.90 17.21 -1.31
CA GLN A 41 -1.64 16.73 -0.78
C GLN A 41 -0.51 17.69 -1.15
N SER A 42 0.38 17.95 -0.20
CA SER A 42 1.60 18.71 -0.47
C SER A 42 2.58 17.89 -1.32
N SER A 43 3.38 18.55 -2.19
CA SER A 43 4.42 17.87 -2.98
C SER A 43 5.37 17.08 -2.08
N GLU A 44 5.68 17.62 -0.90
CA GLU A 44 6.46 16.96 0.13
C GLU A 44 5.84 15.63 0.57
N GLU A 45 4.54 15.57 0.87
CA GLU A 45 3.90 14.32 1.33
C GLU A 45 4.01 13.19 0.31
N VAL A 46 3.86 13.49 -0.99
CA VAL A 46 3.97 12.47 -2.02
C VAL A 46 5.40 11.93 -2.09
N VAL A 47 6.40 12.81 -2.03
CA VAL A 47 7.82 12.42 -2.00
C VAL A 47 8.13 11.54 -0.78
N TRP A 48 7.63 11.91 0.40
CA TRP A 48 7.82 11.12 1.62
C TRP A 48 7.18 9.73 1.52
N ASN A 49 6.00 9.64 0.91
CA ASN A 49 5.32 8.37 0.68
C ASN A 49 6.09 7.48 -0.28
N ILE A 50 6.61 8.02 -1.39
CA ILE A 50 7.43 7.25 -2.35
C ILE A 50 8.74 6.81 -1.70
N LEU A 51 9.38 7.65 -0.90
CA LEU A 51 10.57 7.25 -0.15
C LEU A 51 10.26 6.13 0.84
N ALA A 52 9.12 6.18 1.52
CA ALA A 52 8.66 5.11 2.41
C ALA A 52 8.39 3.82 1.63
N LEU A 53 7.92 3.90 0.38
CA LEU A 53 7.75 2.76 -0.52
C LEU A 53 9.10 2.14 -0.91
N CYS A 54 10.04 2.95 -1.39
CA CYS A 54 11.37 2.49 -1.83
C CYS A 54 12.19 1.87 -0.69
N THR A 55 12.01 2.34 0.53
CA THR A 55 12.74 1.84 1.71
C THR A 55 12.05 0.65 2.39
N GLY A 56 10.91 0.18 1.86
CA GLY A 56 10.14 -0.93 2.45
C GLY A 56 9.32 -0.57 3.69
N MET A 57 9.33 0.70 4.12
CA MET A 57 8.47 1.17 5.22
C MET A 57 6.99 0.99 4.87
N ARG A 58 6.62 1.19 3.61
CA ARG A 58 5.28 0.94 3.07
C ARG A 58 5.35 -0.01 1.87
N PRO A 59 4.39 -0.94 1.72
CA PRO A 59 4.30 -1.79 0.53
C PRO A 59 3.59 -1.10 -0.64
N VAL A 60 2.71 -0.14 -0.35
CA VAL A 60 1.83 0.54 -1.31
C VAL A 60 1.63 2.01 -0.92
N VAL A 61 1.55 2.87 -1.92
CA VAL A 61 1.13 4.27 -1.83
C VAL A 61 -0.02 4.50 -2.80
N MET A 62 -1.13 5.05 -2.34
CA MET A 62 -2.20 5.51 -3.21
C MET A 62 -1.87 6.92 -3.72
N VAL A 63 -1.99 7.12 -5.03
CA VAL A 63 -1.58 8.37 -5.71
C VAL A 63 -2.81 9.17 -6.19
N ASP A 64 -3.86 8.51 -6.68
CA ASP A 64 -5.10 9.17 -7.09
C ASP A 64 -6.34 8.47 -6.52
N TYR A 65 -7.30 9.28 -6.11
CA TYR A 65 -8.58 8.85 -5.56
C TYR A 65 -9.69 9.14 -6.56
N GLY A 66 -10.11 8.11 -7.30
CA GLY A 66 -11.29 8.13 -8.16
C GLY A 66 -11.05 8.68 -9.56
N GLY A 67 -9.88 8.41 -10.15
CA GLY A 67 -9.61 8.62 -11.58
C GLY A 67 -9.72 10.07 -12.01
N LYS A 68 -9.47 11.00 -11.08
CA LYS A 68 -9.63 12.43 -11.30
C LYS A 68 -8.66 12.94 -12.36
N MET A 69 -7.55 12.22 -12.57
CA MET A 69 -6.54 12.55 -13.56
C MET A 69 -6.30 11.40 -14.54
N PRO A 70 -7.02 11.35 -15.67
CA PRO A 70 -6.85 10.29 -16.69
C PRO A 70 -5.41 10.18 -17.22
N GLU A 71 -4.73 11.32 -17.35
CA GLU A 71 -3.35 11.42 -17.86
C GLU A 71 -2.29 11.08 -16.80
N LEU A 72 -2.66 11.00 -15.52
CA LEU A 72 -1.70 10.78 -14.44
C LEU A 72 -1.02 9.42 -14.55
N GLN A 73 -1.75 8.38 -14.96
CA GLN A 73 -1.17 7.06 -15.17
C GLN A 73 -0.06 7.08 -16.23
N GLU A 74 -0.30 7.70 -17.39
CA GLU A 74 0.68 7.77 -18.48
C GLU A 74 1.91 8.59 -18.10
N HIS A 75 1.71 9.69 -17.37
CA HIS A 75 2.83 10.50 -16.92
C HIS A 75 3.64 9.82 -15.80
N LEU A 76 2.97 9.20 -14.81
CA LEU A 76 3.64 8.40 -13.78
C LEU A 76 4.43 7.27 -14.40
N LEU A 77 3.87 6.59 -15.42
CA LEU A 77 4.55 5.55 -16.16
C LEU A 77 5.84 6.08 -16.78
N SER A 78 5.76 7.23 -17.46
CA SER A 78 6.90 7.85 -18.12
C SER A 78 8.02 8.18 -17.12
N VAL A 79 7.66 8.75 -15.97
CA VAL A 79 8.62 9.08 -14.90
C VAL A 79 9.21 7.82 -14.29
N LEU A 80 8.39 6.80 -14.06
CA LEU A 80 8.85 5.53 -13.51
C LEU A 80 9.86 4.86 -14.45
N GLN A 81 9.57 4.81 -15.75
CA GLN A 81 10.46 4.23 -16.76
C GLN A 81 11.79 4.98 -16.87
N LEU A 82 11.77 6.32 -16.83
CA LEU A 82 12.99 7.12 -16.78
C LEU A 82 13.78 6.82 -15.51
N SER A 83 13.10 6.81 -14.35
CA SER A 83 13.76 6.58 -13.06
C SER A 83 14.38 5.17 -12.99
N GLN A 84 13.72 4.15 -13.54
CA GLN A 84 14.24 2.78 -13.61
C GLN A 84 15.43 2.61 -14.57
N LYS A 85 15.54 3.46 -15.60
CA LYS A 85 16.72 3.51 -16.48
C LYS A 85 17.93 4.08 -15.74
N GLU A 86 17.71 5.11 -14.94
CA GLU A 86 18.75 5.77 -14.14
C GLU A 86 19.17 4.92 -12.93
N SER A 87 18.25 4.15 -12.33
CA SER A 87 18.53 3.36 -11.14
C SER A 87 17.88 1.98 -11.15
N SER A 88 18.72 0.94 -11.09
CA SER A 88 18.26 -0.45 -11.00
C SER A 88 17.49 -0.77 -9.72
N ALA A 89 17.68 0.02 -8.65
CA ALA A 89 16.98 -0.13 -7.38
C ALA A 89 15.47 0.14 -7.49
N LEU A 90 15.03 0.81 -8.56
CA LEU A 90 13.61 1.13 -8.79
C LEU A 90 12.89 0.14 -9.70
N ARG A 91 13.61 -0.84 -10.24
CA ARG A 91 13.02 -1.92 -11.04
C ARG A 91 11.90 -2.70 -10.33
N PRO A 92 11.83 -2.80 -9.00
CA PRO A 92 10.69 -3.44 -8.33
C PRO A 92 9.44 -2.56 -8.24
N LEU A 93 9.50 -1.27 -8.59
CA LEU A 93 8.34 -0.38 -8.52
C LEU A 93 7.42 -0.56 -9.72
N ARG A 94 6.11 -0.62 -9.48
CA ARG A 94 5.07 -0.75 -10.51
C ARG A 94 3.90 0.18 -10.19
N ILE A 95 3.16 0.56 -11.22
CA ILE A 95 1.86 1.20 -11.08
C ILE A 95 0.82 0.09 -11.04
N MET A 96 -0.06 0.13 -10.06
CA MET A 96 -1.20 -0.78 -9.94
C MET A 96 -2.49 0.03 -10.04
N VAL A 97 -3.45 -0.45 -10.82
CA VAL A 97 -4.74 0.19 -11.04
C VAL A 97 -5.85 -0.76 -10.60
N ILE A 98 -6.79 -0.24 -9.82
CA ILE A 98 -7.98 -0.97 -9.36
C ILE A 98 -9.17 -0.03 -9.46
N ASP A 99 -10.09 -0.34 -10.37
CA ASP A 99 -11.15 0.57 -10.80
C ASP A 99 -10.54 1.93 -11.19
N ASP A 100 -11.00 3.01 -10.58
CA ASP A 100 -10.48 4.36 -10.82
C ASP A 100 -9.32 4.75 -9.88
N MET A 101 -8.77 3.80 -9.09
CA MET A 101 -7.73 4.09 -8.10
C MET A 101 -6.34 3.76 -8.64
N ILE A 102 -5.41 4.70 -8.50
CA ILE A 102 -4.02 4.52 -8.93
C ILE A 102 -3.11 4.36 -7.70
N TYR A 103 -2.32 3.29 -7.69
CA TYR A 103 -1.36 2.98 -6.66
C TYR A 103 0.05 2.87 -7.23
N LEU A 104 1.04 3.31 -6.47
CA LEU A 104 2.44 2.95 -6.67
C LEU A 104 2.80 1.85 -5.68
N ILE A 105 3.33 0.73 -6.18
CA ILE A 105 3.65 -0.44 -5.37
C ILE A 105 5.11 -0.80 -5.49
N HIS A 106 5.66 -1.41 -4.44
CA HIS A 106 6.90 -2.15 -4.52
C HIS A 106 6.55 -3.64 -4.58
N VAL A 107 6.78 -4.30 -5.72
CA VAL A 107 6.30 -5.67 -5.97
C VAL A 107 6.70 -6.65 -4.87
N ASN A 108 7.98 -6.66 -4.46
CA ASN A 108 8.44 -7.57 -3.40
C ASN A 108 7.84 -7.23 -2.03
N GLY A 109 7.83 -5.94 -1.65
CA GLY A 109 7.25 -5.49 -0.38
C GLY A 109 5.75 -5.76 -0.29
N LEU A 110 5.02 -5.65 -1.41
CA LEU A 110 3.61 -6.05 -1.48
C LEU A 110 3.44 -7.56 -1.36
N ALA A 111 4.24 -8.36 -2.07
CA ALA A 111 4.19 -9.82 -1.98
C ALA A 111 4.45 -10.34 -0.55
N GLU A 112 5.46 -9.79 0.13
CA GLU A 112 5.74 -10.07 1.54
C GLU A 112 4.57 -9.67 2.44
N TYR A 113 4.00 -8.47 2.23
CA TYR A 113 2.86 -8.00 3.02
C TYR A 113 1.60 -8.87 2.83
N VAL A 114 1.30 -9.26 1.59
CA VAL A 114 0.18 -10.16 1.27
C VAL A 114 0.36 -11.50 1.96
N LYS A 115 1.57 -12.08 1.90
CA LYS A 115 1.90 -13.34 2.58
C LYS A 115 1.72 -13.24 4.10
N SER A 116 2.33 -12.22 4.73
CA SER A 116 2.25 -12.05 6.18
C SER A 116 0.84 -11.71 6.67
N SER A 117 0.04 -10.98 5.87
CA SER A 117 -1.37 -10.71 6.21
C SER A 117 -2.25 -11.95 6.10
N LEU A 118 -2.06 -12.79 5.07
CA LEU A 118 -2.77 -14.06 4.92
C LEU A 118 -2.46 -15.08 6.01
N ASN A 119 -1.20 -15.13 6.44
CA ASN A 119 -0.74 -16.06 7.47
C ASN A 119 -1.03 -15.56 8.90
N SER A 120 -1.74 -14.42 9.03
CA SER A 120 -2.03 -13.77 10.31
C SER A 120 -0.77 -13.40 11.12
N GLU A 121 0.37 -13.22 10.45
CA GLU A 121 1.59 -12.66 11.05
C GLU A 121 1.44 -11.14 11.28
N VAL A 122 0.58 -10.50 10.48
CA VAL A 122 0.13 -9.13 10.66
C VAL A 122 -1.19 -9.15 11.42
N GLU A 123 -1.18 -8.63 12.65
CA GLU A 123 -2.40 -8.41 13.41
C GLU A 123 -3.20 -7.26 12.75
N LEU A 124 -4.32 -7.63 12.14
CA LEU A 124 -5.31 -6.71 11.57
C LEU A 124 -6.54 -6.69 12.46
N LEU A 125 -6.97 -5.48 12.81
CA LEU A 125 -8.20 -5.22 13.52
C LEU A 125 -9.30 -4.92 12.51
N PHE A 126 -10.34 -5.75 12.51
CA PHE A 126 -11.51 -5.54 11.66
C PHE A 126 -12.60 -4.78 12.42
N VAL A 127 -13.14 -3.75 11.79
CA VAL A 127 -14.23 -2.93 12.35
C VAL A 127 -15.43 -2.99 11.43
N ASP A 128 -16.51 -3.60 11.91
CA ASP A 128 -17.81 -3.65 11.24
C ASP A 128 -18.50 -2.28 11.34
N LEU A 129 -18.75 -1.67 10.18
CA LEU A 129 -19.44 -0.39 10.04
C LEU A 129 -20.90 -0.50 9.61
N GLU A 130 -21.42 -1.71 9.39
CA GLU A 130 -22.83 -1.92 9.02
C GLU A 130 -23.76 -1.71 10.22
N ARG A 131 -23.20 -1.79 11.44
CA ARG A 131 -23.95 -1.72 12.69
C ARG A 131 -23.70 -0.41 13.41
N ASP A 132 -24.75 0.10 14.07
CA ASP A 132 -24.65 1.18 15.03
C ASP A 132 -24.88 0.63 16.46
N PRO A 133 -23.90 0.74 17.38
CA PRO A 133 -22.56 1.28 17.19
C PRO A 133 -21.63 0.33 16.42
N PRO A 134 -20.57 0.85 15.74
CA PRO A 134 -19.52 0.04 15.14
C PRO A 134 -18.93 -0.92 16.14
N LYS A 135 -18.51 -2.09 15.65
CA LYS A 135 -17.98 -3.16 16.49
C LYS A 135 -16.68 -3.70 15.93
N MET A 136 -15.77 -4.09 16.82
CA MET A 136 -14.64 -4.93 16.43
C MET A 136 -15.16 -6.32 16.07
N VAL A 137 -14.68 -6.86 14.96
CA VAL A 137 -14.93 -8.24 14.54
C VAL A 137 -13.71 -9.06 14.93
N LEU A 138 -13.91 -10.07 15.75
CA LEU A 138 -12.84 -11.02 16.06
C LEU A 138 -12.62 -11.91 14.84
N GLN A 139 -11.37 -12.32 14.56
CA GLN A 139 -11.07 -13.21 13.43
C GLN A 139 -11.80 -14.58 13.51
N SER A 140 -12.27 -14.97 14.70
CA SER A 140 -13.06 -16.18 14.92
C SER A 140 -14.55 -16.02 14.62
N GLU A 141 -15.05 -14.81 14.44
CA GLU A 141 -16.45 -14.53 14.12
C GLU A 141 -16.70 -14.65 12.62
N GLN A 142 -17.79 -15.31 12.24
CA GLN A 142 -18.20 -15.39 10.84
C GLN A 142 -18.71 -14.01 10.39
N ASN A 143 -17.85 -13.28 9.69
CA ASN A 143 -18.21 -12.05 8.98
C ASN A 143 -18.00 -12.26 7.48
N LEU A 144 -19.05 -12.00 6.68
CA LEU A 144 -19.03 -12.23 5.24
C LEU A 144 -17.99 -11.33 4.55
N ASN A 145 -17.93 -10.05 4.91
CA ASN A 145 -16.96 -9.09 4.37
C ASN A 145 -15.51 -9.46 4.71
N ALA A 146 -15.27 -9.97 5.93
CA ALA A 146 -13.95 -10.49 6.31
C ALA A 146 -13.55 -11.72 5.48
N THR A 147 -14.50 -12.63 5.23
CA THR A 147 -14.27 -13.83 4.41
C THR A 147 -13.99 -13.48 2.95
N GLU A 148 -14.72 -12.49 2.43
CA GLU A 148 -14.51 -11.93 1.10
C GLU A 148 -13.12 -11.30 0.98
N LEU A 149 -12.70 -10.51 1.99
CA LEU A 149 -11.36 -9.92 2.04
C LEU A 149 -10.27 -10.99 2.04
N VAL A 150 -10.43 -12.08 2.79
CA VAL A 150 -9.48 -13.22 2.74
C VAL A 150 -9.41 -13.82 1.33
N SER A 151 -10.52 -13.88 0.60
CA SER A 151 -10.54 -14.36 -0.79
C SER A 151 -9.77 -13.42 -1.73
N VAL A 152 -9.92 -12.10 -1.54
CA VAL A 152 -9.11 -11.09 -2.24
C VAL A 152 -7.63 -11.23 -1.87
N GLN A 153 -7.28 -11.39 -0.60
CA GLN A 153 -5.91 -11.58 -0.17
C GLN A 153 -5.28 -12.81 -0.83
N ARG A 154 -6.01 -13.93 -0.94
CA ARG A 154 -5.56 -15.13 -1.67
C ARG A 154 -5.33 -14.85 -3.14
N PHE A 155 -6.23 -14.12 -3.79
CA PHE A 155 -6.05 -13.69 -5.16
C PHE A 155 -4.79 -12.85 -5.33
N PHE A 156 -4.56 -11.84 -4.47
CA PHE A 156 -3.34 -11.06 -4.46
C PHE A 156 -2.09 -11.92 -4.27
N SER A 157 -2.16 -13.00 -3.47
CA SER A 157 -1.03 -13.92 -3.30
C SER A 157 -0.71 -14.71 -4.58
N THR A 158 -1.68 -14.89 -5.48
CA THR A 158 -1.44 -15.50 -6.79
C THR A 158 -0.81 -14.51 -7.78
N VAL A 159 -1.21 -13.24 -7.73
CA VAL A 159 -0.66 -12.16 -8.56
C VAL A 159 0.75 -11.75 -8.12
N PHE A 160 0.98 -11.72 -6.80
CA PHE A 160 2.23 -11.29 -6.17
C PHE A 160 2.87 -12.44 -5.35
N PRO A 161 3.48 -13.44 -5.98
CA PRO A 161 4.10 -14.57 -5.29
C PRO A 161 5.39 -14.17 -4.55
N ALA A 162 5.46 -14.41 -3.24
CA ALA A 162 6.60 -14.02 -2.40
C ALA A 162 7.92 -14.77 -2.71
N ASP A 163 7.85 -15.96 -3.33
CA ASP A 163 9.03 -16.80 -3.60
C ASP A 163 9.56 -16.65 -5.05
N ALA A 164 9.01 -15.71 -5.83
CA ALA A 164 9.41 -15.44 -7.20
C ALA A 164 10.66 -14.56 -7.27
N ARG A 165 11.81 -15.09 -6.85
CA ARG A 165 13.08 -14.57 -7.35
C ARG A 165 13.14 -14.94 -8.84
N ASP A 166 12.78 -13.99 -9.70
CA ASP A 166 12.86 -14.03 -11.17
C ASP A 166 11.73 -14.73 -11.94
N LYS A 167 10.50 -14.85 -11.40
CA LYS A 167 9.33 -15.23 -12.22
C LYS A 167 8.47 -14.02 -12.57
N GLU A 168 8.18 -13.91 -13.86
CA GLU A 168 7.28 -12.90 -14.44
C GLU A 168 5.95 -12.86 -13.67
N LEU A 169 5.45 -11.64 -13.43
CA LEU A 169 4.10 -11.44 -12.87
C LEU A 169 3.11 -12.16 -13.79
N PHE A 170 2.32 -13.06 -13.23
CA PHE A 170 1.33 -13.78 -14.03
C PHE A 170 0.20 -12.81 -14.42
N PRO A 171 -0.24 -12.82 -15.69
CA PRO A 171 -1.45 -12.11 -16.08
C PRO A 171 -2.64 -12.61 -15.24
N CYS A 172 -3.61 -11.74 -14.96
CA CYS A 172 -4.87 -12.18 -14.35
C CYS A 172 -5.42 -13.38 -15.14
N PRO A 173 -5.81 -14.47 -14.46
CA PRO A 173 -6.47 -15.59 -15.13
C PRO A 173 -7.81 -15.10 -15.67
N ARG A 174 -7.92 -14.94 -16.99
CA ARG A 174 -9.22 -14.79 -17.65
C ARG A 174 -9.96 -16.10 -17.49
N ILE A 175 -11.08 -16.10 -16.78
CA ILE A 175 -12.05 -17.19 -16.85
C ILE A 175 -12.82 -16.96 -18.15
N ASP A 176 -12.31 -17.52 -19.25
CA ASP A 176 -13.05 -17.53 -20.50
C ASP A 176 -14.32 -18.35 -20.30
N HIS A 177 -15.48 -17.72 -20.49
CA HIS A 177 -16.75 -18.41 -20.56
C HIS A 177 -16.69 -19.47 -21.67
N VAL A 178 -16.96 -20.72 -21.29
CA VAL A 178 -17.00 -21.89 -22.16
C VAL A 178 -17.93 -21.64 -23.36
N GLY A 179 -17.31 -21.46 -24.52
CA GLY A 179 -17.92 -21.53 -25.84
C GLY A 179 -17.15 -22.56 -26.68
N ASN A 180 -17.83 -23.64 -27.01
CA ASN A 180 -17.29 -24.88 -27.54
C ASN A 180 -16.52 -24.76 -28.89
N ASP A 181 -15.60 -25.72 -29.05
CA ASP A 181 -15.06 -26.31 -30.28
C ASP A 181 -13.80 -25.73 -31.00
N LYS A 182 -12.81 -26.64 -31.04
CA LYS A 182 -11.72 -26.86 -32.00
C LYS A 182 -10.38 -26.14 -31.78
N SER A 183 -9.41 -26.91 -31.28
CA SER A 183 -7.98 -26.70 -31.53
C SER A 183 -7.72 -26.68 -33.04
N PRO A 184 -6.81 -25.82 -33.53
CA PRO A 184 -5.43 -26.29 -33.67
C PRO A 184 -4.38 -25.22 -33.34
N ILE A 185 -3.31 -25.64 -32.64
CA ILE A 185 -1.93 -25.13 -32.78
C ILE A 185 -1.84 -23.60 -33.00
N GLY A 186 -2.04 -22.84 -31.93
CA GLY A 186 -1.72 -21.41 -31.87
C GLY A 186 -0.33 -21.23 -31.28
N GLU A 187 0.52 -20.50 -31.98
CA GLU A 187 1.87 -20.12 -31.56
C GLU A 187 1.93 -19.74 -30.09
N ILE A 188 2.86 -20.35 -29.36
CA ILE A 188 3.28 -19.87 -28.04
C ILE A 188 3.94 -18.51 -28.29
N ILE A 189 3.14 -17.44 -28.25
CA ILE A 189 3.65 -16.10 -28.06
C ILE A 189 4.24 -16.10 -26.65
N THR A 190 5.55 -16.30 -26.55
CA THR A 190 6.30 -15.95 -25.34
C THR A 190 6.04 -14.46 -25.07
N PRO A 191 5.34 -14.10 -23.98
CA PRO A 191 5.13 -12.70 -23.68
C PRO A 191 6.38 -12.19 -22.95
N GLN A 192 7.35 -11.68 -23.72
CA GLN A 192 8.21 -10.63 -23.17
C GLN A 192 7.32 -9.40 -22.91
N SER A 193 6.80 -9.24 -21.70
CA SER A 193 6.15 -7.99 -21.31
C SER A 193 6.05 -7.85 -19.80
N SER A 194 7.19 -7.48 -19.18
CA SER A 194 7.23 -6.80 -17.89
C SER A 194 6.53 -5.44 -17.99
N SER A 195 5.20 -5.42 -18.00
CA SER A 195 4.45 -4.17 -17.96
C SER A 195 4.73 -3.46 -16.64
N ASP A 196 5.08 -2.19 -16.70
CA ASP A 196 5.21 -1.33 -15.52
C ASP A 196 3.84 -1.03 -14.87
N ILE A 197 2.75 -1.38 -15.56
CA ILE A 197 1.37 -1.23 -15.12
C ILE A 197 0.74 -2.60 -14.90
N ILE A 198 0.08 -2.75 -13.74
CA ILE A 198 -0.73 -3.90 -13.35
C ILE A 198 -2.16 -3.42 -13.16
N ASP A 199 -3.05 -3.75 -14.09
CA ASP A 199 -4.47 -3.44 -13.97
C ASP A 199 -5.22 -4.66 -13.42
N LEU A 200 -5.82 -4.50 -12.25
CA LEU A 200 -6.61 -5.54 -11.57
C LEU A 200 -8.11 -5.22 -11.57
N SER A 201 -8.56 -4.14 -12.21
CA SER A 201 -9.93 -3.65 -12.15
C SER A 201 -10.94 -4.73 -12.57
N SER A 202 -10.70 -5.37 -13.71
CA SER A 202 -11.55 -6.49 -14.18
C SER A 202 -11.60 -7.67 -13.21
N CYS A 203 -10.49 -7.96 -12.54
CA CYS A 203 -10.36 -9.09 -11.62
C CYS A 203 -11.05 -8.79 -10.27
N MET A 204 -11.21 -7.51 -9.93
CA MET A 204 -11.85 -7.06 -8.70
C MET A 204 -13.38 -6.96 -8.80
N GLN A 205 -13.96 -6.97 -10.01
CA GLN A 205 -15.41 -6.87 -10.23
C GLN A 205 -16.21 -8.02 -9.62
N ASP A 206 -15.61 -9.21 -9.54
CA ASP A 206 -16.24 -10.41 -8.99
C ASP A 206 -16.35 -10.40 -7.46
N TYR A 207 -15.61 -9.50 -6.79
CA TYR A 207 -15.58 -9.42 -5.34
C TYR A 207 -16.56 -8.36 -4.80
N GLN A 208 -17.15 -8.66 -3.64
CA GLN A 208 -18.04 -7.74 -2.93
C GLN A 208 -17.31 -6.77 -2.00
N VAL A 209 -15.98 -6.91 -1.86
CA VAL A 209 -15.15 -5.99 -1.07
C VAL A 209 -15.27 -4.56 -1.62
N THR A 210 -15.50 -3.60 -0.72
CA THR A 210 -15.55 -2.19 -1.09
C THR A 210 -14.14 -1.62 -1.22
N ILE A 211 -13.96 -0.59 -2.07
CA ILE A 211 -12.68 0.10 -2.22
C ILE A 211 -12.14 0.66 -0.88
N PRO A 212 -12.95 1.25 0.02
CA PRO A 212 -12.46 1.65 1.33
C PRO A 212 -11.92 0.50 2.19
N THR A 213 -12.58 -0.67 2.19
CA THR A 213 -12.07 -1.87 2.86
C THR A 213 -10.73 -2.30 2.26
N LEU A 214 -10.66 -2.37 0.93
CA LEU A 214 -9.45 -2.75 0.21
C LEU A 214 -8.30 -1.78 0.51
N ASN A 215 -8.55 -0.47 0.51
CA ASN A 215 -7.57 0.57 0.83
C ASN A 215 -7.05 0.45 2.25
N GLY A 216 -7.93 0.16 3.22
CA GLY A 216 -7.53 -0.07 4.60
C GLY A 216 -6.46 -1.16 4.71
N TRP A 217 -6.66 -2.26 4.00
CA TRP A 217 -5.69 -3.36 3.95
C TRP A 217 -4.46 -3.03 3.09
N LEU A 218 -4.62 -2.64 1.82
CA LEU A 218 -3.50 -2.40 0.89
C LEU A 218 -2.51 -1.36 1.39
N LEU A 219 -3.00 -0.29 2.02
CA LEU A 219 -2.16 0.80 2.54
C LEU A 219 -1.38 0.40 3.81
N GLY A 220 -1.62 -0.80 4.32
CA GLY A 220 -0.92 -1.38 5.46
C GLY A 220 -1.41 -0.87 6.81
N TYR A 221 -2.65 -0.35 6.88
CA TYR A 221 -3.21 0.10 8.14
C TYR A 221 -3.50 -1.09 9.07
N PRO A 222 -3.34 -0.91 10.39
CA PRO A 222 -3.66 -1.98 11.34
C PRO A 222 -5.17 -2.13 11.55
N VAL A 223 -5.97 -1.14 11.16
CA VAL A 223 -7.43 -1.14 11.28
C VAL A 223 -8.05 -1.12 9.88
N VAL A 224 -8.94 -2.08 9.62
CA VAL A 224 -9.63 -2.25 8.35
C VAL A 224 -11.14 -2.20 8.58
N TYR A 225 -11.79 -1.24 7.94
CA TYR A 225 -13.24 -1.11 7.98
C TYR A 225 -13.90 -2.14 7.06
N LEU A 226 -14.92 -2.82 7.57
CA LEU A 226 -15.69 -3.83 6.85
C LEU A 226 -17.14 -3.37 6.71
N PHE A 227 -17.64 -3.37 5.48
CA PHE A 227 -19.04 -3.16 5.15
C PHE A 227 -19.30 -3.57 3.70
N GLY A 228 -20.50 -4.05 3.40
CA GLY A 228 -20.97 -4.38 2.06
C GLY A 228 -21.32 -3.15 1.22
N LYS A 229 -21.41 -3.32 -0.09
CA LYS A 229 -21.77 -2.25 -1.05
C LYS A 229 -23.17 -1.68 -0.78
N GLU A 230 -24.06 -2.50 -0.23
CA GLU A 230 -25.41 -2.14 0.19
C GLU A 230 -25.46 -1.30 1.49
N HIS A 231 -24.37 -1.30 2.27
CA HIS A 231 -24.26 -0.64 3.58
C HIS A 231 -23.36 0.61 3.55
N ILE A 232 -23.06 1.15 2.35
CA ILE A 232 -22.24 2.37 2.21
C ILE A 232 -22.82 3.55 3.01
N SER A 233 -24.15 3.73 2.99
CA SER A 233 -24.81 4.80 3.75
C SER A 233 -24.63 4.65 5.26
N ASP A 234 -24.69 3.41 5.75
CA ASP A 234 -24.52 3.10 7.17
C ASP A 234 -23.07 3.34 7.60
N ALA A 235 -22.11 2.95 6.76
CA ALA A 235 -20.70 3.22 6.98
C ALA A 235 -20.38 4.72 7.00
N ILE A 236 -20.92 5.49 6.05
CA ILE A 236 -20.78 6.95 6.04
C ILE A 236 -21.38 7.55 7.30
N TYR A 237 -22.59 7.14 7.70
CA TYR A 237 -23.24 7.61 8.92
C TYR A 237 -22.36 7.35 10.15
N ASN A 238 -21.86 6.12 10.29
CA ASN A 238 -21.04 5.71 11.43
C ASN A 238 -19.69 6.42 11.51
N LEU A 239 -19.07 6.73 10.38
CA LEU A 239 -17.80 7.47 10.36
C LEU A 239 -17.99 8.99 10.50
N SER A 240 -19.10 9.54 10.00
CA SER A 240 -19.32 10.99 9.94
C SER A 240 -19.96 11.57 11.20
N THR A 241 -20.75 10.79 11.92
CA THR A 241 -21.50 11.27 13.10
C THR A 241 -20.79 11.00 14.43
N LYS A 242 -19.69 10.24 14.41
CA LYS A 242 -18.97 9.81 15.59
C LYS A 242 -17.57 10.39 15.62
N SER A 243 -17.06 10.65 16.82
CA SER A 243 -15.67 11.06 16.99
C SER A 243 -14.75 9.89 16.64
N LEU A 244 -13.60 10.22 16.05
CA LEU A 244 -12.56 9.27 15.62
C LEU A 244 -11.21 9.62 16.25
N HIS A 245 -10.51 8.63 16.81
CA HIS A 245 -9.10 8.79 17.14
C HIS A 245 -8.28 8.70 15.85
N LEU A 246 -7.48 9.73 15.57
CA LEU A 246 -6.55 9.76 14.45
C LEU A 246 -5.16 9.35 14.94
N PHE A 247 -4.74 8.18 14.49
CA PHE A 247 -3.40 7.67 14.72
C PHE A 247 -2.50 8.13 13.58
N GLN A 248 -1.36 8.72 13.95
CA GLN A 248 -0.41 9.26 13.00
C GLN A 248 0.99 8.71 13.32
N ILE A 249 1.61 8.04 12.35
CA ILE A 249 2.99 7.59 12.48
C ILE A 249 3.89 8.68 11.93
N LEU A 250 4.60 9.34 12.82
CA LEU A 250 5.70 10.23 12.50
C LEU A 250 6.96 9.44 12.21
N ILE A 251 7.57 9.70 11.06
CA ILE A 251 8.90 9.17 10.74
C ILE A 251 9.84 10.35 10.52
N ARG A 252 11.06 10.25 11.07
CA ARG A 252 12.11 11.25 10.90
C ARG A 252 13.19 10.72 9.97
N ARG A 253 13.64 11.58 9.06
CA ARG A 253 14.71 11.27 8.10
C ARG A 253 16.08 11.69 8.64
N PHE A 254 17.11 10.92 8.33
CA PHE A 254 18.51 11.35 8.41
C PHE A 254 18.93 11.88 7.05
N VAL A 255 19.42 13.11 6.98
CA VAL A 255 20.23 13.57 5.84
C VAL A 255 21.51 14.09 6.44
N SER A 256 22.65 13.71 5.85
CA SER A 256 24.00 14.10 6.28
C SER A 256 24.01 15.52 6.87
N PHE A 257 24.10 15.59 8.21
CA PHE A 257 24.19 16.79 9.05
C PHE A 257 22.95 17.69 9.24
N LEU A 258 21.77 17.35 8.70
CA LEU A 258 20.54 18.13 8.92
C LEU A 258 19.34 17.24 9.32
N PHE A 259 18.74 17.58 10.47
CA PHE A 259 17.44 17.03 10.86
C PHE A 259 16.33 17.72 10.07
N LEU A 260 15.71 17.00 9.13
CA LEU A 260 14.49 17.47 8.49
C LEU A 260 13.26 17.27 9.40
N PRO A 261 12.20 18.09 9.24
CA PRO A 261 10.98 17.96 10.03
C PRO A 261 10.35 16.57 9.86
N SER A 262 9.80 16.07 10.97
CA SER A 262 9.03 14.82 10.99
C SER A 262 7.78 14.99 10.11
N LYS A 263 7.43 13.96 9.33
CA LYS A 263 6.19 13.93 8.55
C LYS A 263 5.40 12.68 8.91
N HIS A 264 4.09 12.71 8.61
CA HIS A 264 3.15 11.64 8.90
C HIS A 264 2.86 10.79 7.64
N PRO A 265 3.73 9.84 7.23
CA PRO A 265 3.47 9.02 6.04
C PRO A 265 2.32 8.03 6.22
N ILE A 266 1.86 7.79 7.46
CA ILE A 266 0.77 6.87 7.75
C ILE A 266 -0.18 7.54 8.73
N VAL A 267 -1.41 7.77 8.29
CA VAL A 267 -2.51 8.29 9.10
C VAL A 267 -3.70 7.36 8.91
N PHE A 268 -4.30 6.92 10.01
CA PHE A 268 -5.50 6.09 10.00
C PHE A 268 -6.41 6.48 11.17
N SER A 269 -7.69 6.15 11.08
CA SER A 269 -8.69 6.49 12.08
C SER A 269 -9.24 5.24 12.76
N VAL A 270 -9.74 5.41 13.99
CA VAL A 270 -10.50 4.38 14.73
C VAL A 270 -11.67 5.05 15.45
N PRO A 271 -12.90 4.49 15.40
CA PRO A 271 -14.02 5.01 16.18
C PRO A 271 -13.70 5.10 17.69
N TYR A 272 -14.08 6.19 18.35
CA TYR A 272 -13.77 6.42 19.77
C TYR A 272 -14.21 5.29 20.68
N ASN A 273 -15.40 4.74 20.44
CA ASN A 273 -15.95 3.65 21.25
C ASN A 273 -15.14 2.34 21.10
N LEU A 274 -14.24 2.28 20.13
CA LEU A 274 -13.39 1.13 19.81
C LEU A 274 -11.90 1.44 20.05
N SER A 275 -11.54 2.59 20.60
CA SER A 275 -10.14 2.86 20.93
C SER A 275 -10.00 3.61 22.25
N MET A 276 -9.02 3.22 23.05
CA MET A 276 -8.63 3.89 24.28
C MET A 276 -7.73 5.12 24.03
N GLY A 277 -7.54 5.52 22.76
CA GLY A 277 -6.83 6.75 22.37
C GLY A 277 -5.33 6.72 22.63
N GLY A 278 -4.71 5.54 22.70
CA GLY A 278 -3.34 5.41 23.20
C GLY A 278 -2.54 4.26 22.60
N LYS A 279 -1.24 4.29 22.86
CA LYS A 279 -0.29 3.28 22.36
C LYS A 279 -0.39 1.93 23.05
N ASN A 280 -1.12 1.85 24.16
CA ASN A 280 -1.18 0.65 25.01
C ASN A 280 -2.24 -0.36 24.52
N GLU A 281 -2.82 -0.13 23.35
CA GLU A 281 -3.74 -1.07 22.73
C GLU A 281 -2.92 -2.18 22.06
N PRO A 282 -3.23 -3.48 22.26
CA PRO A 282 -2.39 -4.57 21.76
C PRO A 282 -2.11 -4.49 20.26
N TRP A 283 -3.14 -4.17 19.46
CA TRP A 283 -3.01 -3.99 18.01
C TRP A 283 -2.12 -2.80 17.63
N ALA A 284 -2.14 -1.72 18.43
CA ALA A 284 -1.34 -0.53 18.19
C ALA A 284 0.13 -0.76 18.58
N GLU A 285 0.38 -1.50 19.66
CA GLU A 285 1.72 -1.95 20.07
C GLU A 285 2.33 -2.89 19.03
N ALA A 286 1.57 -3.90 18.57
CA ALA A 286 2.01 -4.84 17.56
C ALA A 286 2.31 -4.12 16.22
N PHE A 287 1.45 -3.17 15.83
CA PHE A 287 1.68 -2.34 14.67
C PHE A 287 2.97 -1.52 14.79
N LEU A 288 3.16 -0.83 15.93
CA LEU A 288 4.35 -0.02 16.18
C LEU A 288 5.61 -0.88 16.21
N ALA A 289 5.58 -2.04 16.85
CA ALA A 289 6.70 -2.98 16.90
C ALA A 289 7.10 -3.46 15.49
N ARG A 290 6.13 -3.77 14.63
CA ARG A 290 6.38 -4.11 13.22
C ARG A 290 7.03 -2.95 12.46
N MET A 291 6.53 -1.74 12.64
CA MET A 291 7.07 -0.55 11.99
C MET A 291 8.49 -0.23 12.48
N LEU A 292 8.78 -0.44 13.77
CA LEU A 292 10.13 -0.34 14.33
C LEU A 292 11.05 -1.43 13.76
N ALA A 293 10.59 -2.67 13.62
CA ALA A 293 11.38 -3.73 12.98
C ALA A 293 11.72 -3.38 11.52
N LYS A 294 10.80 -2.76 10.78
CA LYS A 294 11.09 -2.23 9.44
C LYS A 294 12.11 -1.08 9.49
N LEU A 295 11.96 -0.14 10.42
CA LEU A 295 12.91 0.97 10.62
C LEU A 295 14.35 0.46 10.80
N GLU A 296 14.53 -0.65 11.52
CA GLU A 296 15.84 -1.27 11.73
C GLU A 296 16.53 -1.69 10.42
N THR A 297 15.76 -2.05 9.39
CA THR A 297 16.27 -2.45 8.08
C THR A 297 16.64 -1.27 7.17
N CYS A 298 16.18 -0.05 7.50
CA CYS A 298 16.34 1.14 6.66
C CYS A 298 16.84 2.38 7.44
N LYS A 299 17.64 2.14 8.48
CA LYS A 299 18.24 3.18 9.36
C LYS A 299 19.09 4.23 8.65
N LEU A 300 19.60 3.91 7.47
CA LEU A 300 20.38 4.84 6.64
C LEU A 300 19.53 6.01 6.14
N VAL A 301 18.21 5.80 5.99
CA VAL A 301 17.26 6.82 5.54
C VAL A 301 16.45 7.38 6.70
N TRP A 302 16.02 6.51 7.63
CA TRP A 302 15.11 6.89 8.71
C TRP A 302 15.77 6.76 10.08
N THR A 303 15.60 7.77 10.96
CA THR A 303 16.25 7.78 12.29
C THR A 303 15.36 7.30 13.42
N SER A 304 14.08 7.68 13.36
CA SER A 304 13.16 7.45 14.47
C SER A 304 11.73 7.44 13.98
N LEU A 305 10.90 6.77 14.75
CA LEU A 305 9.50 6.58 14.49
C LEU A 305 8.72 6.80 15.79
N GLN A 306 7.64 7.57 15.70
CA GLN A 306 6.78 7.89 16.82
C GLN A 306 5.32 7.81 16.38
N MET A 307 4.48 7.16 17.18
CA MET A 307 3.03 7.23 17.01
C MET A 307 2.48 8.41 17.83
N GLU A 308 1.58 9.18 17.24
CA GLU A 308 0.80 10.22 17.90
C GLU A 308 -0.67 9.92 17.70
N VAL A 309 -1.49 10.28 18.69
CA VAL A 309 -2.94 10.11 18.63
C VAL A 309 -3.56 11.47 18.86
N SER A 310 -4.43 11.89 17.95
CA SER A 310 -5.22 13.10 18.07
C SER A 310 -6.71 12.80 17.92
N GLU A 311 -7.51 13.76 18.33
CA GLU A 311 -8.96 13.67 18.36
C GLU A 311 -9.55 14.33 17.11
N CYS A 312 -10.42 13.61 16.40
CA CYS A 312 -11.18 14.15 15.28
C CYS A 312 -12.67 14.13 15.61
N TYR A 313 -13.26 15.31 15.66
CA TYR A 313 -14.68 15.48 15.88
C TYR A 313 -15.49 15.05 14.65
N PRO A 314 -16.78 14.69 14.83
CA PRO A 314 -17.68 14.34 13.74
C PRO A 314 -17.62 15.34 12.59
N GLN A 315 -17.38 14.84 11.38
CA GLN A 315 -17.31 15.64 10.16
C GLN A 315 -17.84 14.81 8.99
N ALA A 316 -18.33 15.49 7.94
CA ALA A 316 -18.80 14.80 6.74
C ALA A 316 -17.64 14.03 6.08
N ILE A 317 -17.87 12.75 5.81
CA ILE A 317 -16.93 11.87 5.11
C ILE A 317 -17.58 11.41 3.81
N VAL A 318 -16.77 11.36 2.76
CA VAL A 318 -17.13 10.77 1.47
C VAL A 318 -16.29 9.51 1.30
N LEU A 319 -16.95 8.40 0.98
CA LEU A 319 -16.35 7.09 0.71
C LEU A 319 -16.46 6.72 -0.77
#